data_AF-A0A2P6N9E2-F1
#
_entry.id   AF-A0A2P6N9E2-F1
#
_cell.length_a   1.000
_cell.length_b   1.000
_cell.length_c   1.000
_cell.angle_alpha   90.00
_cell.angle_beta   90.00
_cell.angle_gamma   90.00
#
_symmetry.space_group_name_H-M   'P 1'
#
loop_
_entity.id
_entity.type
_entity.pdbx_description
1 polymer ?
#
loop_
_entity_poly.entity_id
_entity_poly.type
_entity_poly.pdbx_seq_one_letter_code
_entity_poly.pdbx_strand_id
1 'polypeptide(L)'
;MDSEAIEREKRRLIRQTQTDQSLTGSQKAFRTRLFMSGQNYEEVLKHEETEMARQQREKEEAEKKREWLPPTEKDNEEMGCSHYPLGLKVRAACCGQFFPCRVCHDETVTDHKIDRHAVTEMLCMHCNKLQPVAKDCKYCGKDLGRYYCDICKFHDDTPNRDIFHCADCGICRRGERNFCEHLLTLFTGKTDEYFHCQVCNMCMSVSKRGGHTCVPNTMKNDCVVCGLDLFQSRAAVEVLSCGHLLHSKCFKQMINSYHFACPICKKSMMDMSRAWRTMDLEVASQPMPREFVDAKQKMLCNDCGEKAEVNFHFVGLKCPKCNGYNTSALERTGRWPTQEEMISASEQITAMRMRRRAEAVPVEVTNIETMLLQDAEAQEELNDDEMQDEEEDEDGEMIAWSPSDEESDEDDSTAN
;
A
#
# COMPACT_ATOMS: atom_id res chain seq x y z
N MET A 1 -22.61 -81.89 6.00
CA MET A 1 -23.83 -81.09 6.20
C MET A 1 -24.84 -81.54 5.19
N ASP A 2 -26.09 -81.76 5.62
CA ASP A 2 -27.18 -82.22 4.77
C ASP A 2 -27.41 -81.25 3.59
N SER A 3 -27.60 -81.76 2.37
CA SER A 3 -27.71 -80.94 1.15
C SER A 3 -28.85 -79.92 1.26
N GLU A 4 -29.92 -80.28 1.96
CA GLU A 4 -31.06 -79.40 2.23
C GLU A 4 -30.71 -78.24 3.18
N ALA A 5 -29.81 -78.45 4.13
CA ALA A 5 -29.41 -77.42 5.09
C ALA A 5 -28.59 -76.31 4.40
N ILE A 6 -27.73 -76.69 3.46
CA ILE A 6 -26.94 -75.75 2.66
C ILE A 6 -27.84 -74.92 1.74
N GLU A 7 -28.85 -75.55 1.13
CA GLU A 7 -29.77 -74.84 0.24
C GLU A 7 -30.71 -73.89 0.99
N ARG A 8 -31.14 -74.28 2.20
CA ARG A 8 -31.92 -73.40 3.10
C ARG A 8 -31.12 -72.16 3.51
N GLU A 9 -29.84 -72.34 3.81
CA GLU A 9 -28.95 -71.26 4.20
C GLU A 9 -28.66 -70.29 3.03
N LYS A 10 -28.43 -70.82 1.82
CA LYS A 10 -28.31 -70.00 0.61
C LYS A 10 -29.54 -69.11 0.37
N ARG A 11 -30.74 -69.67 0.52
CA ARG A 11 -32.00 -68.91 0.36
C ARG A 11 -32.17 -67.84 1.43
N ARG A 12 -31.67 -68.05 2.65
CA ARG A 12 -31.66 -67.07 3.74
C ARG A 12 -30.75 -65.88 3.41
N LEU A 13 -29.51 -66.15 2.98
CA LEU A 13 -28.51 -65.13 2.64
C LEU A 13 -28.92 -64.28 1.43
N ILE A 14 -29.53 -64.88 0.41
CA ILE A 14 -30.05 -64.15 -0.75
C ILE A 14 -31.16 -63.18 -0.33
N ARG A 15 -32.10 -63.61 0.53
CA ARG A 15 -33.16 -62.73 1.04
C ARG A 15 -32.58 -61.57 1.84
N GLN A 16 -31.63 -61.85 2.74
CA GLN A 16 -30.98 -60.83 3.55
C GLN A 16 -30.28 -59.76 2.70
N THR A 17 -29.59 -60.17 1.63
CA THR A 17 -28.91 -59.27 0.69
C THR A 17 -29.89 -58.39 -0.09
N GLN A 18 -31.05 -58.92 -0.48
CA GLN A 18 -32.07 -58.14 -1.18
C GLN A 18 -32.73 -57.10 -0.25
N THR A 19 -32.89 -57.43 1.04
CA THR A 19 -33.46 -56.53 2.06
C THR A 19 -32.47 -55.49 2.59
N ASP A 20 -31.16 -55.68 2.37
CA ASP A 20 -30.13 -54.75 2.82
C ASP A 20 -30.19 -53.42 2.04
N GLN A 21 -30.47 -52.32 2.72
CA GLN A 21 -30.57 -50.99 2.11
C GLN A 21 -29.22 -50.32 1.88
N SER A 22 -28.14 -50.84 2.47
CA SER A 22 -26.78 -50.31 2.31
C SER A 22 -26.11 -50.72 0.99
N LEU A 23 -26.67 -51.71 0.28
CA LEU A 23 -26.11 -52.26 -0.95
C LEU A 23 -26.77 -51.66 -2.19
N THR A 24 -25.94 -51.27 -3.15
CA THR A 24 -26.40 -50.83 -4.48
C THR A 24 -26.98 -52.00 -5.29
N GLY A 25 -27.82 -51.72 -6.28
CA GLY A 25 -28.45 -52.76 -7.12
C GLY A 25 -27.43 -53.69 -7.80
N SER A 26 -26.28 -53.16 -8.21
CA SER A 26 -25.18 -53.94 -8.79
C SER A 26 -24.55 -54.89 -7.77
N GLN A 27 -24.30 -54.42 -6.54
CA GLN A 27 -23.74 -55.22 -5.44
C GLN A 27 -24.70 -56.34 -5.00
N LYS A 28 -26.02 -56.08 -4.98
CA LYS A 28 -27.04 -57.10 -4.69
C LYS A 28 -27.05 -58.22 -5.73
N ALA A 29 -27.00 -57.87 -7.01
CA ALA A 29 -26.98 -58.84 -8.11
C ALA A 29 -25.69 -59.68 -8.12
N PHE A 30 -24.56 -59.07 -7.77
CA PHE A 30 -23.29 -59.77 -7.65
C PHE A 30 -23.27 -60.77 -6.48
N ARG A 31 -23.61 -60.33 -5.26
CA ARG A 31 -23.68 -61.20 -4.08
C ARG A 31 -24.68 -62.34 -4.25
N THR A 32 -25.83 -62.09 -4.89
CA THR A 32 -26.81 -63.13 -5.22
C THR A 32 -26.22 -64.20 -6.15
N ARG A 33 -25.46 -63.81 -7.19
CA ARG A 33 -24.75 -64.75 -8.06
C ARG A 33 -23.68 -65.55 -7.32
N LEU A 34 -22.98 -64.92 -6.38
CA LEU A 34 -21.95 -65.56 -5.56
C LEU A 34 -22.52 -66.64 -4.61
N PHE A 35 -23.67 -66.40 -3.98
CA PHE A 35 -24.34 -67.42 -3.17
C PHE A 35 -24.82 -68.63 -3.99
N MET A 36 -25.01 -68.44 -5.31
CA MET A 36 -25.38 -69.51 -6.23
C MET A 36 -24.19 -70.28 -6.81
N SER A 37 -22.97 -69.71 -6.82
CA SER A 37 -21.78 -70.33 -7.45
C SER A 37 -21.08 -71.39 -6.59
N GLY A 38 -21.48 -71.56 -5.33
CA GLY A 38 -20.97 -72.63 -4.45
C GLY A 38 -19.55 -72.43 -3.93
N GLN A 39 -18.94 -71.26 -4.17
CA GLN A 39 -17.65 -70.88 -3.62
C GLN A 39 -17.76 -70.52 -2.13
N ASN A 40 -16.64 -70.53 -1.40
CA ASN A 40 -16.59 -70.14 0.01
C ASN A 40 -16.89 -68.64 0.15
N TYR A 41 -18.17 -68.32 0.34
CA TYR A 41 -18.70 -66.96 0.29
C TYR A 41 -18.09 -66.05 1.37
N GLU A 42 -17.71 -66.59 2.53
CA GLU A 42 -17.09 -65.81 3.62
C GLU A 42 -15.70 -65.28 3.24
N GLU A 43 -14.92 -66.06 2.49
CA GLU A 43 -13.57 -65.65 2.06
C GLU A 43 -13.63 -64.58 0.98
N VAL A 44 -14.57 -64.71 0.03
CA VAL A 44 -14.75 -63.74 -1.07
C VAL A 44 -15.25 -62.40 -0.53
N LEU A 45 -16.21 -62.40 0.41
CA LEU A 45 -16.72 -61.17 1.02
C LEU A 45 -15.63 -60.43 1.82
N LYS A 46 -14.80 -61.14 2.59
CA LYS A 46 -13.68 -60.55 3.32
C LYS A 46 -12.63 -59.92 2.38
N HIS A 47 -12.37 -60.56 1.23
CA HIS A 47 -11.45 -60.02 0.22
C HIS A 47 -12.00 -58.75 -0.45
N GLU A 48 -13.31 -58.69 -0.72
CA GLU A 48 -13.92 -57.47 -1.27
C GLU A 48 -13.96 -56.31 -0.27
N GLU A 49 -14.27 -56.59 1.00
CA GLU A 49 -14.26 -55.57 2.06
C GLU A 49 -12.87 -54.96 2.25
N THR A 50 -11.82 -55.78 2.17
CA THR A 50 -10.43 -55.32 2.27
C THR A 50 -9.98 -54.52 1.05
N GLU A 51 -10.36 -54.93 -0.16
CA GLU A 51 -10.09 -54.18 -1.40
C GLU A 51 -10.84 -52.84 -1.45
N MET A 52 -12.12 -52.82 -1.04
CA MET A 52 -12.90 -51.58 -0.95
C MET A 52 -12.28 -50.60 0.05
N ALA A 53 -11.85 -51.10 1.23
CA ALA A 53 -11.17 -50.27 2.22
C ALA A 53 -9.81 -49.75 1.73
N ARG A 54 -9.09 -50.51 0.89
CA ARG A 54 -7.84 -50.07 0.25
C ARG A 54 -8.12 -48.95 -0.77
N GLN A 55 -9.09 -49.13 -1.66
CA GLN A 55 -9.47 -48.12 -2.66
C GLN A 55 -9.99 -46.83 -2.02
N GLN A 56 -10.68 -46.93 -0.89
CA GLN A 56 -11.17 -45.77 -0.16
C GLN A 56 -10.03 -44.99 0.49
N ARG A 57 -9.05 -45.68 1.09
CA ARG A 57 -7.81 -45.04 1.58
C ARG A 57 -7.02 -44.36 0.47
N GLU A 58 -6.87 -45.01 -0.69
CA GLU A 58 -6.20 -44.43 -1.86
C GLU A 58 -6.94 -43.19 -2.39
N LYS A 59 -8.27 -43.18 -2.37
CA LYS A 59 -9.08 -42.00 -2.72
C LYS A 59 -8.95 -40.86 -1.71
N GLU A 60 -9.02 -41.15 -0.40
CA GLU A 60 -8.85 -40.15 0.66
C GLU A 60 -7.46 -39.53 0.62
N GLU A 61 -6.43 -40.33 0.33
CA GLU A 61 -5.06 -39.86 0.16
C GLU A 61 -4.90 -39.00 -1.11
N ALA A 62 -5.57 -39.36 -2.21
CA ALA A 62 -5.62 -38.55 -3.43
C ALA A 62 -6.39 -37.23 -3.24
N GLU A 63 -7.48 -37.21 -2.47
CA GLU A 63 -8.23 -36.00 -2.12
C GLU A 63 -7.41 -35.06 -1.23
N LYS A 64 -6.74 -35.57 -0.18
CA LYS A 64 -5.82 -34.77 0.63
C LYS A 64 -4.67 -34.17 -0.20
N LYS A 65 -4.21 -34.90 -1.21
CA LYS A 65 -3.17 -34.41 -2.14
C LYS A 65 -3.71 -33.32 -3.06
N ARG A 66 -5.00 -33.36 -3.40
CA ARG A 66 -5.71 -32.36 -4.21
C ARG A 66 -6.07 -31.11 -3.41
N GLU A 67 -6.39 -31.26 -2.12
CA GLU A 67 -6.66 -30.16 -1.18
C GLU A 67 -5.43 -29.24 -0.99
N TRP A 68 -4.24 -29.75 -1.27
CA TRP A 68 -2.98 -28.98 -1.25
C TRP A 68 -2.71 -28.18 -2.55
N LEU A 69 -3.42 -28.47 -3.64
CA LEU A 69 -3.36 -27.67 -4.86
C LEU A 69 -4.54 -26.70 -4.87
N PRO A 70 -4.31 -25.37 -4.85
CA PRO A 70 -5.40 -24.42 -4.93
C PRO A 70 -6.14 -24.56 -6.27
N PRO A 71 -7.41 -24.11 -6.34
CA PRO A 71 -8.10 -23.96 -7.61
C PRO A 71 -7.19 -23.20 -8.56
N THR A 72 -6.85 -23.82 -9.69
CA THR A 72 -6.23 -23.11 -10.80
C THR A 72 -7.28 -22.12 -11.28
N GLU A 73 -7.18 -20.88 -10.81
CA GLU A 73 -7.71 -19.74 -11.55
C GLU A 73 -7.23 -19.91 -12.99
N LYS A 74 -8.18 -19.77 -13.92
CA LYS A 74 -8.00 -19.91 -15.36
C LYS A 74 -6.56 -19.56 -15.76
N ASP A 75 -5.91 -20.49 -16.45
CA ASP A 75 -4.61 -20.31 -17.07
C ASP A 75 -4.62 -19.05 -17.93
N ASN A 76 -4.33 -17.90 -17.33
CA ASN A 76 -3.68 -16.82 -18.02
C ASN A 76 -2.26 -17.32 -18.21
N GLU A 77 -1.80 -17.39 -19.46
CA GLU A 77 -0.46 -17.86 -19.84
C GLU A 77 0.67 -16.95 -19.30
N GLU A 78 0.35 -15.98 -18.45
CA GLU A 78 1.27 -15.05 -17.82
C GLU A 78 1.72 -15.58 -16.45
N MET A 79 3.04 -15.78 -16.31
CA MET A 79 3.65 -16.21 -15.05
C MET A 79 3.80 -15.03 -14.09
N GLY A 80 3.13 -15.08 -12.94
CA GLY A 80 3.28 -14.11 -11.85
C GLY A 80 1.96 -13.56 -11.33
N CYS A 81 1.97 -12.28 -11.02
CA CYS A 81 0.79 -11.48 -10.66
C CYS A 81 0.97 -10.04 -11.16
N SER A 82 -0.09 -9.23 -11.10
CA SER A 82 -0.03 -7.80 -11.43
C SER A 82 1.00 -7.04 -10.59
N HIS A 83 1.26 -7.49 -9.35
CA HIS A 83 2.23 -6.81 -8.48
C HIS A 83 3.68 -7.09 -8.89
N TYR A 84 3.98 -8.33 -9.29
CA TYR A 84 5.33 -8.77 -9.65
C TYR A 84 5.24 -9.90 -10.71
N PRO A 85 5.87 -9.73 -11.88
CA PRO A 85 6.02 -10.82 -12.85
C PRO A 85 7.00 -11.85 -12.25
N LEU A 86 6.52 -13.06 -11.96
CA LEU A 86 7.26 -14.06 -11.19
C LEU A 86 6.98 -15.49 -11.65
N GLY A 87 8.04 -16.27 -11.80
CA GLY A 87 7.95 -17.71 -12.09
C GLY A 87 7.71 -18.60 -10.87
N LEU A 88 7.23 -18.05 -9.74
CA LEU A 88 7.09 -18.79 -8.47
C LEU A 88 5.84 -18.38 -7.66
N LYS A 89 5.47 -19.25 -6.72
CA LYS A 89 4.53 -18.94 -5.62
C LYS A 89 5.20 -19.17 -4.27
N VAL A 90 5.07 -18.24 -3.34
CA VAL A 90 5.57 -18.39 -1.96
C VAL A 90 4.57 -19.11 -1.09
N ARG A 91 5.05 -19.97 -0.18
CA ARG A 91 4.21 -20.60 0.85
C ARG A 91 4.13 -19.67 2.06
N ALA A 92 2.95 -19.13 2.32
CA ALA A 92 2.72 -18.26 3.47
C ALA A 92 2.88 -19.04 4.78
N ALA A 93 3.77 -18.59 5.68
CA ALA A 93 4.03 -19.27 6.95
C ALA A 93 2.84 -19.21 7.92
N CYS A 94 1.96 -18.21 7.77
CA CYS A 94 0.78 -17.98 8.61
C CYS A 94 -0.35 -18.99 8.34
N CYS A 95 -0.71 -19.22 7.08
CA CYS A 95 -1.84 -20.06 6.68
C CYS A 95 -1.44 -21.32 5.89
N GLY A 96 -0.17 -21.43 5.51
CA GLY A 96 0.37 -22.57 4.76
C GLY A 96 -0.01 -22.62 3.28
N GLN A 97 -0.78 -21.64 2.80
CA GLN A 97 -1.28 -21.53 1.43
C GLN A 97 -0.23 -20.89 0.49
N PHE A 98 -0.39 -21.09 -0.81
CA PHE A 98 0.52 -20.57 -1.83
C PHE A 98 -0.05 -19.34 -2.52
N PHE A 99 0.73 -18.27 -2.55
CA PHE A 99 0.39 -17.03 -3.23
C PHE A 99 1.54 -16.60 -4.16
N PRO A 100 1.26 -15.96 -5.30
CA PRO A 100 2.30 -15.41 -6.18
C PRO A 100 3.23 -14.44 -5.44
N CYS A 101 2.66 -13.57 -4.60
CA CYS A 101 3.42 -12.65 -3.78
C CYS A 101 2.71 -12.34 -2.44
N ARG A 102 3.40 -11.60 -1.57
CA ARG A 102 2.85 -11.16 -0.27
C ARG A 102 1.61 -10.27 -0.40
N VAL A 103 1.51 -9.53 -1.49
CA VAL A 103 0.43 -8.56 -1.70
C VAL A 103 -0.84 -9.32 -2.08
N CYS A 104 -0.75 -10.26 -3.03
CA CYS A 104 -1.86 -11.15 -3.34
C CYS A 104 -2.37 -11.88 -2.10
N HIS A 105 -1.47 -12.29 -1.18
CA HIS A 105 -1.88 -12.85 0.11
C HIS A 105 -2.73 -11.85 0.90
N ASP A 106 -2.20 -10.66 1.18
CA ASP A 106 -2.87 -9.67 2.04
C ASP A 106 -4.17 -9.11 1.42
N GLU A 107 -4.31 -9.15 0.10
CA GLU A 107 -5.55 -8.81 -0.62
C GLU A 107 -6.60 -9.93 -0.55
N THR A 108 -6.17 -11.20 -0.62
CA THR A 108 -7.08 -12.36 -0.59
C THR A 108 -7.46 -12.76 0.83
N VAL A 109 -6.51 -12.65 1.76
CA VAL A 109 -6.61 -13.06 3.16
C VAL A 109 -6.62 -11.81 4.03
N THR A 110 -7.83 -11.34 4.36
CA THR A 110 -8.02 -10.09 5.11
C THR A 110 -7.90 -10.24 6.63
N ASP A 111 -7.88 -11.47 7.14
CA ASP A 111 -7.81 -11.77 8.58
C ASP A 111 -6.41 -11.55 9.17
N HIS A 112 -5.35 -11.77 8.38
CA HIS A 112 -3.98 -11.59 8.83
C HIS A 112 -3.04 -11.20 7.70
N LYS A 113 -1.88 -10.63 8.07
CA LYS A 113 -0.82 -10.29 7.13
C LYS A 113 0.27 -11.34 7.11
N ILE A 114 0.87 -11.56 5.95
CA ILE A 114 2.03 -12.45 5.81
C ILE A 114 3.31 -11.78 6.31
N ASP A 115 4.06 -12.48 7.16
CA ASP A 115 5.43 -12.09 7.50
C ASP A 115 6.39 -12.53 6.38
N ARG A 116 6.97 -11.54 5.70
CA ARG A 116 7.92 -11.74 4.59
C ARG A 116 9.17 -12.52 5.01
N HIS A 117 9.63 -12.38 6.26
CA HIS A 117 10.86 -13.02 6.72
C HIS A 117 10.64 -14.48 7.13
N ALA A 118 9.40 -14.85 7.43
CA ALA A 118 9.04 -16.20 7.88
C ALA A 118 8.87 -17.20 6.72
N VAL A 119 8.91 -16.74 5.47
CA VAL A 119 8.73 -17.60 4.29
C VAL A 119 9.94 -18.52 4.10
N THR A 120 9.73 -19.82 4.19
CA THR A 120 10.79 -20.84 4.04
C THR A 120 10.72 -21.65 2.75
N GLU A 121 9.53 -21.75 2.14
CA GLU A 121 9.29 -22.60 0.98
C GLU A 121 8.63 -21.82 -0.18
N MET A 122 8.98 -22.23 -1.40
CA MET A 122 8.42 -21.72 -2.65
C MET A 122 8.11 -22.85 -3.62
N LEU A 123 7.11 -22.64 -4.48
CA LEU A 123 6.72 -23.51 -5.57
C LEU A 123 7.17 -22.89 -6.89
N CYS A 124 8.01 -23.59 -7.67
CA CYS A 124 8.36 -23.13 -9.02
C CYS A 124 7.19 -23.33 -9.98
N MET A 125 6.77 -22.30 -10.70
CA MET A 125 5.68 -22.38 -11.69
C MET A 125 6.12 -23.03 -13.01
N HIS A 126 7.42 -23.11 -13.30
CA HIS A 126 7.91 -23.78 -14.52
C HIS A 126 7.91 -25.31 -14.42
N CYS A 127 8.19 -25.86 -13.24
CA CYS A 127 8.31 -27.32 -13.05
C CYS A 127 7.40 -27.87 -11.95
N ASN A 128 6.60 -27.02 -11.30
CA ASN A 128 5.65 -27.37 -10.24
C ASN A 128 6.27 -28.19 -9.10
N LYS A 129 7.50 -27.85 -8.71
CA LYS A 129 8.21 -28.49 -7.59
C LYS A 129 8.35 -27.54 -6.40
N LEU A 130 8.03 -28.06 -5.22
CA LEU A 130 8.24 -27.40 -3.94
C LEU A 130 9.72 -27.43 -3.57
N GLN A 131 10.25 -26.31 -3.11
CA GLN A 131 11.64 -26.17 -2.71
C GLN A 131 11.81 -25.08 -1.64
N PRO A 132 12.95 -25.06 -0.94
CA PRO A 132 13.32 -23.91 -0.12
C PRO A 132 13.41 -22.63 -0.98
N VAL A 133 13.13 -21.48 -0.38
CA VAL A 133 13.29 -20.19 -1.06
C VAL A 133 14.75 -20.03 -1.50
N ALA A 134 14.94 -19.75 -2.79
CA ALA A 134 16.24 -19.56 -3.42
C ALA A 134 16.09 -18.65 -4.64
N LYS A 135 17.20 -18.15 -5.20
CA LYS A 135 17.17 -17.35 -6.43
C LYS A 135 16.64 -18.17 -7.62
N ASP A 136 17.22 -19.35 -7.80
CA ASP A 136 16.94 -20.26 -8.90
C ASP A 136 16.18 -21.51 -8.44
N CYS A 137 15.55 -22.19 -9.39
CA CYS A 137 14.91 -23.46 -9.12
C CYS A 137 15.94 -24.61 -9.11
N LYS A 138 16.06 -25.31 -7.98
CA LYS A 138 16.99 -26.45 -7.82
C LYS A 138 16.69 -27.66 -8.73
N TYR A 139 15.48 -27.72 -9.30
CA TYR A 139 15.04 -28.85 -10.13
C TYR A 139 15.15 -28.57 -11.64
N CYS A 140 14.81 -27.36 -12.09
CA CYS A 140 14.86 -27.01 -13.52
C CYS A 140 15.96 -26.00 -13.87
N GLY A 141 16.68 -25.46 -12.88
CA GLY A 141 17.78 -24.52 -13.05
C GLY A 141 17.39 -23.14 -13.57
N LYS A 142 16.10 -22.86 -13.74
CA LYS A 142 15.62 -21.55 -14.20
C LYS A 142 15.80 -20.50 -13.11
N ASP A 143 16.28 -19.33 -13.51
CA ASP A 143 16.26 -18.13 -12.69
C ASP A 143 14.79 -17.70 -12.50
N LEU A 144 14.39 -17.39 -11.27
CA LEU A 144 13.01 -17.05 -10.94
C LEU A 144 12.79 -15.54 -10.76
N GLY A 145 13.85 -14.74 -10.91
CA GLY A 145 13.77 -13.29 -11.01
C GLY A 145 15.15 -12.63 -11.14
N ARG A 146 15.24 -11.55 -11.91
CA ARG A 146 16.44 -10.70 -12.02
C ARG A 146 16.99 -10.27 -10.67
N TYR A 147 16.12 -9.90 -9.74
CA TYR A 147 16.48 -9.56 -8.37
C TYR A 147 15.97 -10.62 -7.39
N TYR A 148 16.84 -10.99 -6.45
CA TYR A 148 16.50 -11.86 -5.32
C TYR A 148 17.14 -11.34 -4.04
N CYS A 149 16.34 -11.24 -2.98
CA CYS A 149 16.82 -10.92 -1.65
C CYS A 149 16.51 -12.07 -0.68
N ASP A 150 17.56 -12.72 -0.18
CA ASP A 150 17.43 -13.82 0.78
C ASP A 150 16.94 -13.36 2.16
N ILE A 151 17.21 -12.10 2.54
CA ILE A 151 16.74 -11.55 3.82
C ILE A 151 15.23 -11.33 3.74
N CYS A 152 14.74 -10.63 2.71
CA CYS A 152 13.33 -10.31 2.54
C CYS A 152 12.50 -11.44 1.92
N LYS A 153 13.13 -12.52 1.47
CA LYS A 153 12.53 -13.61 0.67
C LYS A 153 11.73 -13.07 -0.53
N PHE A 154 12.29 -12.07 -1.19
CA PHE A 154 11.65 -11.29 -2.24
C PHE A 154 12.33 -11.51 -3.58
N HIS A 155 11.51 -11.67 -4.62
CA HIS A 155 11.92 -11.83 -6.00
C HIS A 155 11.23 -10.77 -6.84
N ASP A 156 11.91 -10.29 -7.87
CA ASP A 156 11.35 -9.37 -8.87
C ASP A 156 12.02 -9.66 -10.22
N ASP A 157 11.23 -9.76 -11.29
CA ASP A 157 11.71 -9.97 -12.66
C ASP A 157 11.43 -8.76 -13.58
N THR A 158 10.96 -7.65 -13.03
CA THR A 158 10.60 -6.45 -13.79
C THR A 158 11.87 -5.87 -14.45
N PRO A 159 11.89 -5.69 -15.78
CA PRO A 159 13.03 -5.08 -16.45
C PRO A 159 13.20 -3.62 -16.02
N ASN A 160 14.45 -3.13 -15.96
CA ASN A 160 14.81 -1.76 -15.60
C ASN A 160 14.32 -1.29 -14.22
N ARG A 161 13.99 -2.22 -13.30
CA ARG A 161 13.77 -1.90 -11.90
C ARG A 161 14.99 -2.26 -11.07
N ASP A 162 15.74 -1.26 -10.69
CA ASP A 162 16.82 -1.42 -9.73
C ASP A 162 16.25 -1.51 -8.32
N ILE A 163 16.62 -2.57 -7.62
CA ILE A 163 16.16 -2.85 -6.27
C ILE A 163 17.38 -3.16 -5.42
N PHE A 164 17.43 -2.60 -4.22
CA PHE A 164 18.49 -2.87 -3.26
C PHE A 164 17.92 -3.19 -1.88
N HIS A 165 18.62 -4.03 -1.13
CA HIS A 165 18.30 -4.26 0.28
C HIS A 165 18.98 -3.20 1.15
N CYS A 166 18.21 -2.49 1.97
CA CYS A 166 18.77 -1.64 3.02
C CYS A 166 18.86 -2.44 4.33
N ALA A 167 20.08 -2.78 4.75
CA ALA A 167 20.31 -3.53 5.98
C ALA A 167 19.78 -2.80 7.23
N ASP A 168 19.91 -1.47 7.28
CA ASP A 168 19.45 -0.66 8.41
C ASP A 168 17.91 -0.60 8.50
N CYS A 169 17.22 -0.60 7.36
CA CYS A 169 15.76 -0.68 7.31
C CYS A 169 15.21 -2.12 7.37
N GLY A 170 16.03 -3.12 7.05
CA GLY A 170 15.62 -4.52 6.94
C GLY A 170 14.65 -4.82 5.79
N ILE A 171 14.56 -3.95 4.77
CA ILE A 171 13.65 -4.12 3.63
C ILE A 171 14.32 -3.75 2.30
N CYS A 172 13.80 -4.31 1.21
CA CYS A 172 14.17 -3.91 -0.15
C CYS A 172 13.51 -2.57 -0.52
N ARG A 173 14.25 -1.70 -1.19
CA ARG A 173 13.81 -0.41 -1.73
C ARG A 173 14.13 -0.36 -3.22
N ARG A 174 13.33 0.40 -3.98
CA ARG A 174 13.62 0.73 -5.37
C ARG A 174 14.73 1.78 -5.46
N GLY A 175 15.48 1.74 -6.55
CA GLY A 175 16.60 2.63 -6.86
C GLY A 175 17.95 1.89 -6.95
N GLU A 176 18.96 2.59 -7.47
CA GLU A 176 20.34 2.08 -7.50
C GLU A 176 21.08 2.44 -6.19
N ARG A 177 21.63 1.43 -5.51
CA ARG A 177 22.56 1.63 -4.39
C ARG A 177 23.81 0.77 -4.57
N ASN A 178 24.96 1.40 -4.73
CA ASN A 178 26.23 0.70 -4.80
C ASN A 178 26.74 0.47 -3.38
N PHE A 179 26.92 -0.80 -3.00
CA PHE A 179 27.40 -1.18 -1.66
C PHE A 179 28.85 -0.77 -1.35
N CYS A 180 29.57 -0.14 -2.28
CA CYS A 180 30.97 0.22 -2.11
C CYS A 180 31.14 1.74 -2.15
N GLU A 181 30.99 2.36 -0.98
CA GLU A 181 31.13 3.81 -0.72
C GLU A 181 32.51 4.41 -1.10
N HIS A 182 33.48 3.59 -1.55
CA HIS A 182 34.84 4.05 -1.84
C HIS A 182 35.52 3.47 -3.10
N LEU A 183 34.97 2.46 -3.77
CA LEU A 183 35.71 1.76 -4.85
C LEU A 183 34.96 1.60 -6.18
N LEU A 184 33.63 1.59 -6.21
CA LEU A 184 32.89 1.40 -7.48
C LEU A 184 32.64 2.71 -8.25
N THR A 185 32.44 3.84 -7.56
CA THR A 185 32.17 5.14 -8.20
C THR A 185 33.31 5.56 -9.17
N LEU A 186 34.54 5.11 -8.91
CA LEU A 186 35.72 5.33 -9.75
C LEU A 186 35.77 4.44 -11.01
N PHE A 187 35.05 3.32 -11.05
CA PHE A 187 35.10 2.36 -12.16
C PHE A 187 33.83 2.36 -13.03
N THR A 188 32.64 2.61 -12.46
CA THR A 188 31.37 2.59 -13.21
C THR A 188 30.82 3.98 -13.49
N GLY A 189 31.33 5.04 -12.84
CA GLY A 189 30.82 6.40 -13.00
C GLY A 189 29.39 6.63 -12.47
N LYS A 190 28.78 5.61 -11.85
CA LYS A 190 27.42 5.67 -11.29
C LYS A 190 27.47 6.11 -9.83
N THR A 191 26.69 7.13 -9.50
CA THR A 191 26.53 7.67 -8.14
C THR A 191 25.36 6.98 -7.44
N ASP A 192 25.45 6.79 -6.13
CA ASP A 192 24.29 6.30 -5.35
C ASP A 192 23.15 7.31 -5.41
N GLU A 193 21.95 6.82 -5.74
CA GLU A 193 20.74 7.65 -5.76
C GLU A 193 20.14 7.78 -4.37
N TYR A 194 20.33 6.77 -3.51
CA TYR A 194 19.75 6.72 -2.17
C TYR A 194 20.79 6.56 -1.06
N PHE A 195 20.52 7.20 0.09
CA PHE A 195 21.28 7.01 1.32
C PHE A 195 20.34 6.75 2.51
N HIS A 196 20.85 6.04 3.51
CA HIS A 196 20.12 5.84 4.76
C HIS A 196 20.54 6.91 5.78
N CYS A 197 19.57 7.65 6.32
CA CYS A 197 19.82 8.56 7.44
C CYS A 197 19.56 7.84 8.77
N GLN A 198 20.63 7.60 9.54
CA GLN A 198 20.57 6.90 10.83
C GLN A 198 19.77 7.66 11.91
N VAL A 199 19.65 8.98 11.78
CA VAL A 199 18.86 9.80 12.72
C VAL A 199 17.37 9.66 12.42
N CYS A 200 17.00 9.78 11.15
CA CYS A 200 15.62 9.65 10.70
C CYS A 200 15.14 8.19 10.65
N ASN A 201 16.08 7.23 10.60
CA ASN A 201 15.83 5.81 10.35
C ASN A 201 15.08 5.58 9.02
N MET A 202 15.48 6.28 7.95
CA MET A 202 14.80 6.26 6.66
C MET A 202 15.81 6.35 5.49
N CYS A 203 15.51 5.64 4.40
CA CYS A 203 16.21 5.80 3.12
C CYS A 203 15.66 7.00 2.36
N MET A 204 16.52 7.87 1.87
CA MET A 204 16.16 9.09 1.16
C MET A 204 17.06 9.27 -0.06
N SER A 205 16.59 10.00 -1.07
CA SER A 205 17.43 10.39 -2.20
C SER A 205 18.64 11.20 -1.74
N VAL A 206 19.81 10.99 -2.35
CA VAL A 206 21.06 11.73 -2.05
C VAL A 206 20.89 13.23 -2.23
N SER A 207 19.94 13.70 -3.04
CA SER A 207 19.56 15.11 -3.13
C SER A 207 19.17 15.74 -1.78
N LYS A 208 18.65 14.95 -0.83
CA LYS A 208 18.28 15.41 0.51
C LYS A 208 19.42 15.32 1.52
N ARG A 209 20.62 14.87 1.12
CA ARG A 209 21.78 14.73 2.02
C ARG A 209 22.23 16.10 2.53
N GLY A 210 22.16 16.31 3.84
CA GLY A 210 22.55 17.57 4.49
C GLY A 210 21.52 18.71 4.43
N GLY A 211 20.46 18.59 3.63
CA GLY A 211 19.40 19.59 3.52
C GLY A 211 18.10 19.27 4.27
N HIS A 212 17.91 18.04 4.74
CA HIS A 212 16.69 17.65 5.43
C HIS A 212 16.75 17.90 6.95
N THR A 213 15.61 18.32 7.51
CA THR A 213 15.43 18.44 8.96
C THR A 213 15.32 17.05 9.57
N CYS A 214 16.36 16.60 10.27
CA CYS A 214 16.36 15.31 10.94
C CYS A 214 15.45 15.34 12.18
N VAL A 215 14.37 14.55 12.16
CA VAL A 215 13.56 14.26 13.36
C VAL A 215 13.80 12.79 13.74
N PRO A 216 14.17 12.48 15.00
CA PRO A 216 14.45 11.11 15.40
C PRO A 216 13.25 10.18 15.28
N ASN A 217 13.46 8.98 14.74
CA ASN A 217 12.49 7.88 14.70
C ASN A 217 11.14 8.19 14.03
N THR A 218 11.09 9.14 13.09
CA THR A 218 9.81 9.58 12.53
C THR A 218 9.02 8.45 11.85
N MET A 219 9.71 7.51 11.20
CA MET A 219 9.08 6.37 10.51
C MET A 219 8.53 5.29 11.44
N LYS A 220 8.92 5.24 12.72
CA LYS A 220 8.42 4.21 13.66
C LYS A 220 7.11 4.60 14.35
N ASN A 221 6.38 5.57 13.78
CA ASN A 221 5.14 6.07 14.34
C ASN A 221 3.98 5.80 13.37
N ASP A 222 2.77 5.83 13.91
CA ASP A 222 1.56 5.82 13.10
C ASP A 222 1.21 7.24 12.64
N CYS A 223 0.58 7.34 11.47
CA CYS A 223 0.04 8.58 10.96
C CYS A 223 -1.04 9.09 11.91
N VAL A 224 -0.88 10.28 12.48
CA VAL A 224 -1.82 10.83 13.48
C VAL A 224 -3.20 11.21 12.91
N VAL A 225 -3.35 11.18 11.58
CA VAL A 225 -4.61 11.50 10.90
C VAL A 225 -5.46 10.25 10.67
N CYS A 226 -4.87 9.17 10.14
CA CYS A 226 -5.59 7.94 9.83
C CYS A 226 -5.31 6.76 10.79
N GLY A 227 -4.30 6.87 11.65
CA GLY A 227 -3.87 5.83 12.59
C GLY A 227 -3.15 4.65 11.96
N LEU A 228 -2.79 4.72 10.67
CA LEU A 228 -2.07 3.66 9.97
C LEU A 228 -0.55 3.83 10.10
N ASP A 229 0.18 2.72 10.14
CA ASP A 229 1.65 2.68 10.22
C ASP A 229 2.31 3.42 9.05
N LEU A 230 3.29 4.30 9.33
CA LEU A 230 3.99 5.09 8.31
C LEU A 230 5.08 4.30 7.56
N PHE A 231 5.57 3.17 8.10
CA PHE A 231 6.66 2.38 7.55
C PHE A 231 6.21 1.09 6.87
N GLN A 232 5.19 0.43 7.41
CA GLN A 232 4.66 -0.84 6.92
C GLN A 232 3.52 -0.65 5.92
N SER A 233 2.81 0.48 5.98
CA SER A 233 1.81 0.80 4.96
C SER A 233 2.48 0.98 3.60
N ARG A 234 1.75 0.61 2.55
CA ARG A 234 2.14 0.88 1.16
C ARG A 234 1.79 2.31 0.74
N ALA A 235 1.07 3.06 1.55
CA ALA A 235 0.70 4.42 1.22
C ALA A 235 1.94 5.33 1.24
N ALA A 236 2.09 6.14 0.20
CA ALA A 236 3.10 7.17 0.10
C ALA A 236 3.09 8.10 1.34
N VAL A 237 4.27 8.61 1.70
CA VAL A 237 4.48 9.41 2.92
C VAL A 237 5.16 10.72 2.54
N GLU A 238 4.60 11.82 3.03
CA GLU A 238 5.15 13.18 2.88
C GLU A 238 5.97 13.58 4.09
N VAL A 239 7.15 14.16 3.82
CA VAL A 239 8.00 14.80 4.81
C VAL A 239 7.61 16.27 4.93
N LEU A 240 6.96 16.64 6.03
CA LEU A 240 6.57 18.02 6.30
C LEU A 240 7.82 18.90 6.53
N SER A 241 7.70 20.22 6.37
CA SER A 241 8.81 21.16 6.61
C SER A 241 9.35 21.11 8.05
N CYS A 242 8.50 20.74 9.01
CA CYS A 242 8.87 20.51 10.40
C CYS A 242 9.58 19.16 10.65
N GLY A 243 9.72 18.32 9.63
CA GLY A 243 10.36 17.00 9.65
C GLY A 243 9.47 15.85 10.13
N HIS A 244 8.22 16.11 10.51
CA HIS A 244 7.25 15.06 10.79
C HIS A 244 6.70 14.44 9.50
N LEU A 245 6.11 13.25 9.60
CA LEU A 245 5.61 12.48 8.47
C LEU A 245 4.08 12.32 8.55
N LEU A 246 3.42 12.35 7.40
CA LEU A 246 2.01 11.99 7.21
C LEU A 246 1.88 11.19 5.92
N HIS A 247 0.88 10.31 5.79
CA HIS A 247 0.57 9.75 4.46
C HIS A 247 0.20 10.87 3.49
N SER A 248 0.60 10.77 2.23
CA SER A 248 0.36 11.80 1.20
C SER A 248 -1.13 12.12 1.07
N LYS A 249 -1.99 11.10 1.12
CA LYS A 249 -3.45 11.30 1.18
C LYS A 249 -3.91 12.12 2.38
N CYS A 250 -3.35 11.85 3.57
CA CYS A 250 -3.69 12.59 4.79
C CYS A 250 -3.19 14.04 4.74
N PHE A 251 -1.99 14.26 4.20
CA PHE A 251 -1.45 15.58 3.97
C PHE A 251 -2.34 16.38 3.01
N LYS A 252 -2.68 15.82 1.84
CA LYS A 252 -3.60 16.42 0.85
C LYS A 252 -4.95 16.76 1.46
N GLN A 253 -5.54 15.84 2.22
CA GLN A 253 -6.80 16.08 2.93
C GLN A 253 -6.73 17.25 3.91
N MET A 254 -5.62 17.38 4.65
CA MET A 254 -5.43 18.50 5.57
C MET A 254 -5.31 19.84 4.84
N ILE A 255 -4.56 19.89 3.75
CA ILE A 255 -4.40 21.10 2.93
C ILE A 255 -5.74 21.50 2.30
N ASN A 256 -6.48 20.54 1.72
CA ASN A 256 -7.80 20.77 1.13
C ASN A 256 -8.85 21.21 2.16
N SER A 257 -8.65 20.86 3.44
CA SER A 257 -9.49 21.30 4.56
C SER A 257 -8.98 22.59 5.23
N TYR A 258 -8.02 23.28 4.62
CA TYR A 258 -7.42 24.53 5.12
C TYR A 258 -6.71 24.41 6.47
N HIS A 259 -6.19 23.22 6.79
CA HIS A 259 -5.42 22.96 8.00
C HIS A 259 -3.92 22.87 7.68
N PHE A 260 -3.24 24.02 7.69
CA PHE A 260 -1.80 24.13 7.34
C PHE A 260 -0.83 23.87 8.48
N ALA A 261 -1.32 23.64 9.71
CA ALA A 261 -0.49 23.42 10.88
C ALA A 261 -0.32 21.92 11.17
N CYS A 262 0.91 21.50 11.42
CA CYS A 262 1.27 20.13 11.74
C CYS A 262 0.47 19.66 12.97
N PRO A 263 -0.24 18.53 12.90
CA PRO A 263 -1.04 18.03 14.01
C PRO A 263 -0.19 17.67 15.24
N ILE A 264 1.08 17.28 15.03
CA ILE A 264 2.02 16.84 16.05
C ILE A 264 2.67 18.01 16.80
N CYS A 265 3.19 19.00 16.06
CA CYS A 265 4.01 20.07 16.65
C CYS A 265 3.51 21.50 16.38
N LYS A 266 2.39 21.66 15.68
CA LYS A 266 1.75 22.95 15.33
C LYS A 266 2.55 23.89 14.42
N LYS A 267 3.76 23.53 14.02
CA LYS A 267 4.52 24.22 12.96
C LYS A 267 3.80 24.15 11.62
N SER A 268 3.99 25.13 10.75
CA SER A 268 3.49 25.07 9.37
C SER A 268 3.99 23.82 8.67
N MET A 269 3.12 23.17 7.89
CA MET A 269 3.46 21.92 7.21
C MET A 269 4.28 22.16 5.93
N MET A 270 4.11 23.31 5.29
CA MET A 270 4.75 23.73 4.04
C MET A 270 5.24 25.19 4.12
N ASP A 271 5.86 25.69 3.05
CA ASP A 271 6.22 27.11 2.97
C ASP A 271 4.95 27.98 2.86
N MET A 272 4.68 28.76 3.91
CA MET A 272 3.53 29.66 3.98
C MET A 272 3.89 31.10 3.59
N SER A 273 5.07 31.36 3.03
CA SER A 273 5.55 32.71 2.70
C SER A 273 4.56 33.50 1.83
N ARG A 274 3.88 32.84 0.87
CA ARG A 274 2.85 33.49 0.05
C ARG A 274 1.62 33.87 0.87
N ALA A 275 1.08 32.95 1.69
CA ALA A 275 -0.03 33.24 2.60
C ALA A 275 0.27 34.41 3.55
N TRP A 276 1.48 34.43 4.11
CA TRP A 276 1.90 35.47 5.05
C TRP A 276 1.95 36.85 4.39
N ARG A 277 2.41 36.94 3.13
CA ARG A 277 2.38 38.19 2.36
C ARG A 277 0.95 38.67 2.11
N THR A 278 0.00 37.77 1.85
CA THR A 278 -1.39 38.19 1.68
C THR A 278 -2.00 38.70 2.98
N MET A 279 -1.69 38.06 4.11
CA MET A 279 -2.12 38.58 5.41
C MET A 279 -1.49 39.94 5.74
N ASP A 280 -0.25 40.20 5.32
CA ASP A 280 0.36 41.54 5.44
C ASP A 280 -0.46 42.61 4.70
N LEU A 281 -0.93 42.30 3.49
CA LEU A 281 -1.79 43.19 2.70
C LEU A 281 -3.15 43.38 3.39
N GLU A 282 -3.75 42.32 3.92
CA GLU A 282 -5.02 42.41 4.63
C GLU A 282 -4.93 43.28 5.88
N VAL A 283 -3.87 43.11 6.68
CA VAL A 283 -3.56 43.93 7.86
C VAL A 283 -3.38 45.40 7.48
N ALA A 284 -2.59 45.68 6.43
CA ALA A 284 -2.39 47.05 5.96
C ALA A 284 -3.69 47.70 5.45
N SER A 285 -4.57 46.89 4.86
CA SER A 285 -5.85 47.36 4.32
C SER A 285 -6.92 47.58 5.40
N GLN A 286 -6.77 47.00 6.59
CA GLN A 286 -7.76 47.04 7.66
C GLN A 286 -7.15 47.60 8.95
N PRO A 287 -6.87 48.90 9.04
CA PRO A 287 -6.30 49.49 10.24
C PRO A 287 -7.19 49.25 11.46
N MET A 288 -6.56 48.97 12.61
CA MET A 288 -7.28 48.72 13.85
C MET A 288 -8.09 49.94 14.30
N PRO A 289 -9.31 49.76 14.85
CA PRO A 289 -10.07 50.83 15.47
C PRO A 289 -9.29 51.51 16.59
N ARG A 290 -9.60 52.79 16.85
CA ARG A 290 -8.86 53.64 17.81
C ARG A 290 -8.80 53.02 19.20
N GLU A 291 -9.85 52.33 19.58
CA GLU A 291 -10.03 51.65 20.87
C GLU A 291 -9.03 50.50 21.07
N PHE A 292 -8.50 49.94 19.99
CA PHE A 292 -7.56 48.82 19.98
C PHE A 292 -6.12 49.22 19.60
N VAL A 293 -5.84 50.51 19.33
CA VAL A 293 -4.49 50.95 18.91
C VAL A 293 -3.42 50.64 19.94
N ASP A 294 -3.75 50.79 21.23
CA ASP A 294 -2.84 50.51 22.35
C ASP A 294 -2.99 49.07 22.90
N ALA A 295 -3.83 48.25 22.27
CA ALA A 295 -4.02 46.86 22.67
C ALA A 295 -2.82 46.03 22.18
N LYS A 296 -2.14 45.39 23.13
CA LYS A 296 -1.00 44.52 22.85
C LYS A 296 -1.28 43.09 23.26
N GLN A 297 -0.60 42.16 22.62
CA GLN A 297 -0.77 40.75 22.85
C GLN A 297 0.61 40.09 22.89
N LYS A 298 0.89 39.39 23.98
CA LYS A 298 2.00 38.43 24.00
C LYS A 298 1.63 37.26 23.10
N MET A 299 2.56 36.85 22.26
CA MET A 299 2.39 35.74 21.31
C MET A 299 3.57 34.78 21.39
N LEU A 300 3.33 33.52 21.03
CA LEU A 300 4.34 32.51 20.74
C LEU A 300 4.25 32.15 19.26
N CYS A 301 5.35 32.26 18.52
CA CYS A 301 5.41 31.77 17.15
C CYS A 301 5.65 30.26 17.12
N ASN A 302 4.75 29.52 16.48
CA ASN A 302 4.85 28.07 16.39
C ASN A 302 6.01 27.64 15.48
N ASP A 303 6.33 28.42 14.45
CA ASP A 303 7.38 28.07 13.49
C ASP A 303 8.80 28.26 14.05
N CYS A 304 9.08 29.45 14.62
CA CYS A 304 10.42 29.82 15.08
C CYS A 304 10.61 29.80 16.61
N GLY A 305 9.53 29.55 17.38
CA GLY A 305 9.56 29.48 18.85
C GLY A 305 9.68 30.82 19.56
N GLU A 306 9.72 31.94 18.83
CA GLU A 306 9.91 33.27 19.41
C GLU A 306 8.70 33.70 20.23
N LYS A 307 8.96 34.32 21.39
CA LYS A 307 7.93 34.96 22.21
C LYS A 307 8.12 36.47 22.13
N ALA A 308 7.10 37.19 21.68
CA ALA A 308 7.16 38.64 21.61
C ALA A 308 5.85 39.27 22.06
N GLU A 309 5.93 40.53 22.47
CA GLU A 309 4.75 41.39 22.63
C GLU A 309 4.57 42.19 21.34
N VAL A 310 3.42 42.04 20.70
CA VAL A 310 3.09 42.71 19.43
C VAL A 310 1.77 43.46 19.55
N ASN A 311 1.56 44.44 18.67
CA ASN A 311 0.26 45.11 18.59
C ASN A 311 -0.80 44.10 18.14
N PHE A 312 -1.96 44.13 18.80
CA PHE A 312 -3.05 43.24 18.47
C PHE A 312 -3.67 43.62 17.12
N HIS A 313 -3.85 42.63 16.24
CA HIS A 313 -4.63 42.76 15.02
C HIS A 313 -5.58 41.58 14.89
N PHE A 314 -6.82 41.83 14.47
CA PHE A 314 -7.85 40.78 14.41
C PHE A 314 -7.61 39.73 13.31
N VAL A 315 -6.88 40.09 12.24
CA VAL A 315 -6.46 39.16 11.17
C VAL A 315 -5.44 38.13 11.70
N GLY A 316 -4.49 38.56 12.54
CA GLY A 316 -3.47 37.67 13.07
C GLY A 316 -2.32 38.43 13.73
N LEU A 317 -1.54 37.72 14.54
CA LEU A 317 -0.37 38.27 15.22
C LEU A 317 0.88 37.99 14.40
N LYS A 318 1.54 39.03 13.92
CA LYS A 318 2.76 38.88 13.10
C LYS A 318 3.97 38.60 13.99
N CYS A 319 4.72 37.56 13.67
CA CYS A 319 6.00 37.30 14.32
C CYS A 319 7.07 38.29 13.86
N PRO A 320 7.75 39.03 14.77
CA PRO A 320 8.77 40.00 14.36
C PRO A 320 10.08 39.35 13.87
N LYS A 321 10.27 38.04 14.10
CA LYS A 321 11.49 37.31 13.74
C LYS A 321 11.40 36.65 12.37
N CYS A 322 10.37 35.85 12.13
CA CYS A 322 10.19 35.14 10.86
C CYS A 322 9.14 35.77 9.94
N ASN A 323 8.47 36.86 10.36
CA ASN A 323 7.36 37.49 9.64
C ASN A 323 6.15 36.59 9.37
N GLY A 324 6.10 35.40 9.98
CA GLY A 324 4.97 34.48 9.88
C GLY A 324 3.83 34.83 10.82
N TYR A 325 2.67 34.22 10.56
CA TYR A 325 1.43 34.44 11.31
C TYR A 325 0.94 33.19 12.05
N ASN A 326 1.62 32.04 11.90
CA ASN A 326 1.35 30.84 12.71
C ASN A 326 1.80 31.07 14.16
N THR A 327 0.95 31.74 14.91
CA THR A 327 1.21 32.21 16.27
C THR A 327 0.05 31.87 17.19
N SER A 328 0.37 31.64 18.47
CA SER A 328 -0.61 31.45 19.53
C SER A 328 -0.65 32.67 20.43
N ALA A 329 -1.85 33.21 20.65
CA ALA A 329 -2.08 34.29 21.59
C ALA A 329 -1.90 33.77 23.03
N LEU A 330 -1.06 34.47 23.80
CA LEU A 330 -0.84 34.22 25.22
C LEU A 330 -1.63 35.27 26.03
N GLU A 331 -0.92 36.14 26.75
CA GLU A 331 -1.49 37.14 27.64
C GLU A 331 -1.79 38.46 26.90
N ARG A 332 -2.96 39.02 27.17
CA ARG A 332 -3.37 40.37 26.77
C ARG A 332 -2.60 41.40 27.60
N THR A 333 -1.89 42.31 26.93
CA THR A 333 -1.10 43.36 27.57
C THR A 333 -1.46 44.75 27.02
N GLY A 334 -1.08 45.81 27.73
CA GLY A 334 -1.47 47.18 27.37
C GLY A 334 -2.94 47.48 27.71
N ARG A 335 -3.50 48.52 27.08
CA ARG A 335 -4.90 48.95 27.30
C ARG A 335 -5.80 48.17 26.37
N TRP A 336 -6.51 47.18 26.91
CA TRP A 336 -7.57 46.49 26.17
C TRP A 336 -8.90 47.23 26.33
N PRO A 337 -9.67 47.40 25.24
CA PRO A 337 -10.94 48.10 25.29
C PRO A 337 -11.95 47.41 26.21
N THR A 338 -12.79 48.22 26.85
CA THR A 338 -13.92 47.73 27.66
C THR A 338 -14.97 47.05 26.78
N GLN A 339 -15.93 46.35 27.40
CA GLN A 339 -16.99 45.67 26.64
C GLN A 339 -17.81 46.63 25.76
N GLU A 340 -18.06 47.85 26.22
CA GLU A 340 -18.75 48.89 25.45
C GLU A 340 -17.90 49.40 24.28
N GLU A 341 -16.60 49.62 24.50
CA GLU A 341 -15.65 50.01 23.45
C GLU A 341 -15.48 48.91 22.39
N MET A 342 -15.50 47.63 22.79
CA MET A 342 -15.47 46.48 21.87
C MET A 342 -16.72 46.43 20.97
N ILE A 343 -17.91 46.73 21.52
CA ILE A 343 -19.16 46.78 20.74
C ILE A 343 -19.10 47.92 19.72
N SER A 344 -18.68 49.12 20.14
CA SER A 344 -18.55 50.27 19.23
C SER A 344 -17.53 50.02 18.12
N ALA A 345 -16.39 49.42 18.45
CA ALA A 345 -15.37 49.05 17.46
C ALA A 345 -15.89 47.99 16.46
N SER A 346 -16.71 47.04 16.89
CA SER A 346 -17.33 46.04 16.01
C SER A 346 -18.28 46.68 14.99
N GLU A 347 -19.04 47.69 15.40
CA GLU A 347 -19.90 48.47 14.50
C GLU A 347 -19.07 49.27 13.48
N GLN A 348 -17.96 49.89 13.92
CA GLN A 348 -17.04 50.61 13.04
C GLN A 348 -16.40 49.68 11.99
N ILE A 349 -15.94 48.49 12.40
CA ILE A 349 -15.39 47.47 11.48
C ILE A 349 -16.46 47.03 10.47
N THR A 350 -17.69 46.80 10.92
CA THR A 350 -18.81 46.41 10.05
C THR A 350 -19.12 47.50 9.02
N ALA A 351 -19.17 48.76 9.44
CA ALA A 351 -19.39 49.90 8.55
C ALA A 351 -18.25 50.08 7.54
N MET A 352 -16.99 49.90 7.95
CA MET A 352 -15.84 49.92 7.04
C MET A 352 -15.91 48.81 5.99
N ARG A 353 -16.29 47.59 6.38
CA ARG A 353 -16.48 46.46 5.45
C ARG A 353 -17.61 46.73 4.44
N MET A 354 -18.72 47.31 4.89
CA MET A 354 -19.84 47.68 4.01
C MET A 354 -19.44 48.76 2.99
N ARG A 355 -18.70 49.80 3.40
CA ARG A 355 -18.20 50.84 2.48
C ARG A 355 -17.24 50.28 1.44
N ARG A 356 -16.28 49.45 1.87
CA ARG A 356 -15.35 48.78 0.94
C ARG A 356 -16.07 47.88 -0.06
N ARG A 357 -17.10 47.13 0.38
CA ARG A 357 -17.90 46.29 -0.53
C ARG A 357 -18.67 47.13 -1.56
N ALA A 358 -19.04 48.37 -1.23
CA ALA A 358 -19.67 49.31 -2.14
C ALA A 358 -18.68 50.01 -3.09
N GLU A 359 -17.41 50.13 -2.70
CA GLU A 359 -16.32 50.79 -3.46
C GLU A 359 -15.44 49.81 -4.25
N ALA A 360 -15.62 48.49 -4.07
CA ALA A 360 -14.83 47.48 -4.75
C ALA A 360 -15.17 47.38 -6.25
N VAL A 361 -14.21 47.75 -7.09
CA VAL A 361 -14.10 47.29 -8.49
C VAL A 361 -13.85 45.77 -8.46
N PRO A 362 -14.44 44.95 -9.37
CA PRO A 362 -14.16 43.52 -9.40
C PRO A 362 -12.70 43.31 -9.80
N VAL A 363 -11.83 43.20 -8.79
CA VAL A 363 -10.51 42.61 -8.94
C VAL A 363 -10.74 41.11 -8.82
N GLU A 364 -10.32 40.35 -9.83
CA GLU A 364 -10.22 38.89 -9.71
C GLU A 364 -9.41 38.59 -8.46
N VAL A 365 -10.11 38.21 -7.40
CA VAL A 365 -9.49 37.75 -6.17
C VAL A 365 -8.86 36.42 -6.56
N THR A 366 -7.56 36.42 -6.83
CA THR A 366 -6.78 35.19 -6.80
C THR A 366 -6.96 34.65 -5.41
N ASN A 367 -7.80 33.63 -5.29
CA ASN A 367 -8.24 33.10 -4.02
C ASN A 367 -6.97 32.60 -3.31
N ILE A 368 -6.70 33.07 -2.08
CA ILE A 368 -5.55 32.59 -1.28
C ILE A 368 -5.57 31.07 -1.22
N GLU A 369 -6.78 30.51 -1.15
CA GLU A 369 -7.11 29.10 -1.25
C GLU A 369 -6.54 28.47 -2.52
N THR A 370 -6.83 29.04 -3.70
CA THR A 370 -6.30 28.55 -4.98
C THR A 370 -4.77 28.68 -5.09
N MET A 371 -4.17 29.74 -4.55
CA MET A 371 -2.72 29.91 -4.61
C MET A 371 -1.97 28.95 -3.69
N LEU A 372 -2.51 28.65 -2.51
CA LEU A 372 -1.91 27.70 -1.57
C LEU A 372 -2.11 26.25 -2.01
N LEU A 373 -3.23 25.96 -2.68
CA LEU A 373 -3.44 24.68 -3.34
C LEU A 373 -2.43 24.50 -4.49
N GLN A 374 -2.21 25.53 -5.31
CA GLN A 374 -1.17 25.52 -6.35
C GLN A 374 0.25 25.36 -5.79
N ASP A 375 0.55 25.97 -4.64
CA ASP A 375 1.86 25.77 -3.97
C ASP A 375 2.02 24.34 -3.45
N ALA A 376 0.93 23.72 -2.97
CA ALA A 376 0.93 22.33 -2.53
C ALA A 376 1.07 21.36 -3.73
N GLU A 377 0.38 21.64 -4.84
CA GLU A 377 0.51 20.92 -6.12
C GLU A 377 1.93 21.09 -6.72
N ALA A 378 2.55 22.26 -6.60
CA ALA A 378 3.92 22.46 -7.07
C ALA A 378 4.96 21.73 -6.18
N GLN A 379 4.68 21.55 -4.89
CA GLN A 379 5.49 20.67 -4.04
C GLN A 379 5.29 19.19 -4.38
N GLU A 380 4.11 18.84 -4.92
CA GLU A 380 3.80 17.52 -5.44
C GLU A 380 4.55 17.25 -6.75
N GLU A 381 4.60 18.14 -7.74
CA GLU A 381 5.42 17.94 -8.95
C GLU A 381 6.90 17.65 -8.62
N LEU A 382 7.44 18.32 -7.60
CA LEU A 382 8.81 18.08 -7.11
C LEU A 382 8.98 16.76 -6.36
N ASN A 383 7.91 16.23 -5.76
CA ASN A 383 7.92 14.97 -5.02
C ASN A 383 7.51 13.79 -5.92
N ASP A 384 6.71 13.99 -6.96
CA ASP A 384 6.23 13.01 -7.93
C ASP A 384 7.26 12.78 -9.05
N ASP A 385 8.05 13.78 -9.46
CA ASP A 385 9.29 13.53 -10.21
C ASP A 385 10.31 12.72 -9.36
N GLU A 386 10.16 12.71 -8.02
CA GLU A 386 10.92 11.87 -7.08
C GLU A 386 10.18 10.57 -6.66
N MET A 387 8.89 10.39 -7.03
CA MET A 387 8.00 9.26 -6.67
C MET A 387 7.15 8.73 -7.84
N GLN A 388 7.66 8.81 -9.07
CA GLN A 388 6.99 8.41 -10.31
C GLN A 388 6.85 6.88 -10.46
N ASP A 389 6.37 6.19 -9.43
CA ASP A 389 6.37 4.74 -9.41
C ASP A 389 5.32 4.14 -8.45
N GLU A 390 4.34 4.90 -7.93
CA GLU A 390 3.26 4.37 -7.08
C GLU A 390 1.81 4.65 -7.52
N GLU A 391 1.54 5.38 -8.61
CA GLU A 391 0.16 5.57 -9.10
C GLU A 391 0.06 5.33 -10.62
N GLU A 392 0.03 4.06 -11.02
CA GLU A 392 -0.78 3.63 -12.16
C GLU A 392 -1.52 2.36 -11.73
N ASP A 393 -2.84 2.39 -11.86
CA ASP A 393 -3.82 1.28 -11.86
C ASP A 393 -5.04 1.52 -10.96
N GLU A 394 -5.76 2.64 -11.17
CA GLU A 394 -7.14 2.78 -10.66
C GLU A 394 -8.11 3.41 -11.68
N ASP A 395 -8.09 3.00 -12.95
CA ASP A 395 -9.24 3.17 -13.84
C ASP A 395 -9.07 2.47 -15.19
N GLY A 396 -9.84 1.39 -15.36
CA GLY A 396 -10.06 0.79 -16.65
C GLY A 396 -10.99 1.64 -17.51
N GLU A 397 -10.45 2.20 -18.59
CA GLU A 397 -11.21 2.39 -19.83
C GLU A 397 -10.42 1.79 -21.00
N MET A 398 -10.97 0.70 -21.54
CA MET A 398 -10.49 0.04 -22.75
C MET A 398 -10.64 0.96 -23.96
N ILE A 399 -9.53 1.46 -24.50
CA ILE A 399 -9.49 2.00 -25.86
C ILE A 399 -9.11 0.85 -26.79
N ALA A 400 -10.12 0.29 -27.46
CA ALA A 400 -9.96 -0.67 -28.54
C ALA A 400 -9.24 -0.02 -29.72
N TRP A 401 -8.02 -0.47 -30.02
CA TRP A 401 -7.31 -0.12 -31.25
C TRP A 401 -7.61 -1.18 -32.31
N SER A 402 -8.47 -0.84 -33.26
CA SER A 402 -8.73 -1.62 -34.47
C SER A 402 -7.56 -1.41 -35.45
N PRO A 403 -6.95 -2.45 -36.03
CA PRO A 403 -6.05 -2.27 -37.17
C PRO A 403 -6.90 -1.99 -38.41
N SER A 404 -6.75 -0.79 -38.97
CA SER A 404 -7.26 -0.48 -40.31
C SER A 404 -6.29 -0.99 -41.36
N ASP A 405 -6.86 -1.74 -42.30
CA ASP A 405 -6.25 -2.22 -43.54
C ASP A 405 -5.61 -1.09 -44.35
N GLU A 406 -4.36 -1.26 -44.75
CA GLU A 406 -3.83 -0.64 -45.97
C GLU A 406 -3.13 -1.71 -46.81
N GLU A 407 -3.85 -2.14 -47.84
CA GLU A 407 -3.38 -2.87 -49.00
C GLU A 407 -2.23 -2.10 -49.68
N SER A 408 -1.16 -2.79 -50.04
CA SER A 408 -0.30 -2.37 -51.15
C SER A 408 0.19 -3.62 -51.90
N ASP A 409 -0.60 -3.98 -52.90
CA ASP A 409 -0.23 -4.96 -53.92
C ASP A 409 0.66 -4.30 -55.00
N GLU A 410 1.75 -5.01 -55.29
CA GLU A 410 2.28 -5.38 -56.61
C GLU A 410 2.72 -4.26 -57.58
N ASP A 411 4.03 -4.12 -57.79
CA ASP A 411 4.81 -4.72 -58.91
C ASP A 411 4.52 -4.08 -60.27
N ASP A 412 5.50 -3.36 -60.83
CA ASP A 412 5.91 -3.62 -62.22
C ASP A 412 7.33 -3.16 -62.49
N SER A 413 7.88 -3.81 -63.49
CA SER A 413 9.24 -4.09 -63.83
C SER A 413 9.71 -3.29 -65.05
N THR A 414 11.04 -3.26 -65.20
CA THR A 414 11.83 -3.15 -66.44
C THR A 414 12.21 -1.78 -67.04
N ALA A 415 13.50 -1.78 -67.46
CA ALA A 415 14.15 -1.03 -68.54
C ALA A 415 14.26 0.50 -68.35
N ASN A 416 15.43 1.14 -68.39
CA ASN A 416 16.65 0.91 -69.18
C ASN A 416 17.80 1.75 -68.61
#